data_AF-A0A3P3F8P4-F1
#
_entry.id   AF-A0A3P3F8P4-F1
#
_cell.length_a   1.000
_cell.length_b   1.000
_cell.length_c   1.000
_cell.angle_alpha   90.00
_cell.angle_beta   90.00
_cell.angle_gamma   90.00
#
_symmetry.space_group_name_H-M   'P 1'
#
loop_
_entity.id
_entity.type
_entity.pdbx_description
1 polymer ?
#
loop_
_entity_poly.entity_id
_entity_poly.type
_entity_poly.pdbx_seq_one_letter_code
_entity_poly.pdbx_strand_id
1 'polypeptide(L)'
;MASRADESPLIRLVRRWRLPLLLLLAGLVALDVRGAMGIAANLTYAACIGNPADPARRLEACTRIVEDRADSPDKRAIAYFKRAYAWAAKGDYDRAISDSDAAININPKYAVAYYNRGIFWSDKGDNRRAIADFGQAISFGFNGAGVYENRGVAWASEGNYVRAIADYSQAINLDATLFRVYENRGLSWLHKGDYDHAIADFTVAVSLDPSTAYAYFGRGLAWSFKGDGDRAIADYDSPWTSIRIWPMHITRWAAPGRTRATTTRPSSTTTRR
;
A
#
# COMPACT_ATOMS: atom_id res chain seq x y z
N MET A 1 87.68 -6.84 8.49
CA MET A 1 87.61 -5.36 8.56
C MET A 1 86.95 -4.86 7.29
N ALA A 2 85.65 -4.56 7.31
CA ALA A 2 84.93 -4.03 6.14
C ALA A 2 84.88 -2.50 6.23
N SER A 3 85.44 -1.81 5.24
CA SER A 3 85.48 -0.35 5.17
C SER A 3 84.07 0.21 4.99
N ARG A 4 83.69 1.13 5.87
CA ARG A 4 82.48 1.95 5.74
C ARG A 4 82.60 2.81 4.47
N ALA A 5 81.74 2.55 3.48
CA ALA A 5 81.53 3.49 2.40
C ALA A 5 80.85 4.74 2.96
N ASP A 6 81.49 5.90 2.81
CA ASP A 6 80.98 7.18 3.28
C ASP A 6 79.92 7.69 2.29
N GLU A 7 78.64 7.56 2.65
CA GLU A 7 77.53 8.03 1.82
C GLU A 7 77.57 9.56 1.68
N SER A 8 77.44 10.05 0.45
CA SER A 8 77.49 11.49 0.17
C SER A 8 76.40 12.27 0.93
N PRO A 9 76.69 13.51 1.39
CA PRO A 9 75.76 14.29 2.20
C PRO A 9 74.42 14.58 1.50
N LEU A 10 74.41 14.61 0.16
CA LEU A 10 73.20 14.74 -0.65
C LEU A 10 72.28 13.51 -0.53
N ILE A 11 72.84 12.30 -0.47
CA ILE A 11 72.08 11.05 -0.32
C ILE A 11 71.44 11.00 1.08
N ARG A 12 72.15 11.44 2.13
CA ARG A 12 71.60 11.54 3.49
C ARG A 12 70.44 12.54 3.57
N LEU A 13 70.54 13.67 2.87
CA LEU A 13 69.47 14.68 2.84
C LEU A 13 68.22 14.15 2.14
N VAL A 14 68.38 13.52 0.97
CA VAL A 14 67.27 12.94 0.21
C VAL A 14 66.59 11.82 1.00
N ARG A 15 67.35 10.98 1.70
CA ARG A 15 66.80 9.88 2.53
C ARG A 15 66.07 10.39 3.77
N ARG A 16 66.54 11.50 4.38
CA ARG A 16 65.93 12.15 5.56
C ARG A 16 64.57 12.76 5.27
N TRP A 17 64.32 13.22 4.04
CA TRP A 17 63.05 13.83 3.65
C TRP A 17 62.13 12.91 2.83
N ARG A 18 62.64 11.82 2.23
CA ARG A 18 61.83 10.86 1.46
C ARG A 18 60.76 10.14 2.28
N LEU A 19 61.09 9.70 3.49
CA LEU A 19 60.15 9.01 4.38
C LEU A 19 59.01 9.91 4.89
N PRO A 20 59.26 11.11 5.42
CA PRO A 20 58.17 12.01 5.84
C PRO A 20 57.33 12.52 4.66
N LEU A 21 57.91 12.70 3.47
CA LEU A 21 57.16 13.08 2.26
C LEU A 21 56.23 11.96 1.76
N LEU A 22 56.68 10.70 1.80
CA LEU A 22 55.85 9.54 1.46
C LEU A 22 54.70 9.32 2.46
N LEU A 23 54.93 9.55 3.75
CA LEU A 23 53.89 9.45 4.79
C LEU A 23 52.84 10.56 4.67
N LEU A 24 53.24 11.79 4.29
CA LEU A 24 52.31 12.89 4.00
C LEU A 24 51.42 12.61 2.77
N LEU A 25 51.99 12.04 1.71
CA LEU A 25 51.23 11.64 0.53
C LEU A 25 50.26 10.48 0.82
N ALA A 26 50.66 9.49 1.63
CA ALA A 26 49.75 8.42 2.06
C ALA A 26 48.59 8.93 2.94
N GLY A 27 48.84 9.94 3.78
CA GLY A 27 47.80 10.58 4.60
C GLY A 27 46.75 11.35 3.80
N LEU A 28 47.16 12.04 2.72
CA LEU A 28 46.24 12.76 1.81
C LEU A 28 45.36 11.81 0.99
N VAL A 29 45.91 10.71 0.48
CA VAL A 29 45.14 9.68 -0.25
C VAL A 29 44.11 9.00 0.66
N ALA A 30 44.44 8.75 1.93
CA ALA A 30 43.52 8.14 2.89
C ALA A 30 42.36 9.07 3.32
N LEU A 31 42.55 10.38 3.29
CA LEU A 31 41.49 11.37 3.58
C LEU A 31 40.47 11.45 2.43
N ASP A 32 40.94 11.38 1.18
CA ASP A 32 40.10 11.46 -0.02
C ASP A 32 39.19 10.23 -0.19
N VAL A 33 39.70 9.03 0.11
CA VAL A 33 38.91 7.79 0.00
C VAL A 33 37.76 7.75 1.01
N ARG A 34 37.97 8.26 2.24
CA ARG A 34 36.90 8.34 3.25
C ARG A 34 35.81 9.34 2.86
N GLY A 35 36.20 10.48 2.27
CA GLY A 35 35.26 11.48 1.75
C GLY A 35 34.42 10.94 0.59
N ALA A 36 35.06 10.27 -0.38
CA ALA A 36 34.38 9.65 -1.52
C ALA A 36 33.45 8.50 -1.11
N MET A 37 33.86 7.65 -0.16
CA MET A 37 33.00 6.59 0.40
C MET A 37 31.79 7.16 1.14
N GLY A 38 31.95 8.26 1.89
CA GLY A 38 30.83 8.94 2.57
C GLY A 38 29.79 9.53 1.60
N ILE A 39 30.25 10.12 0.49
CA ILE A 39 29.37 10.65 -0.57
C ILE A 39 28.64 9.51 -1.29
N ALA A 40 29.33 8.42 -1.62
CA ALA A 40 28.73 7.25 -2.25
C ALA A 40 27.70 6.55 -1.33
N ALA A 41 28.00 6.41 -0.04
CA ALA A 41 27.06 5.85 0.96
C ALA A 41 25.79 6.70 1.10
N ASN A 42 25.92 8.03 1.09
CA ASN A 42 24.75 8.92 1.15
C ASN A 42 23.90 8.87 -0.13
N LEU A 43 24.52 8.74 -1.32
CA LEU A 43 23.78 8.55 -2.58
C LEU A 43 23.03 7.22 -2.61
N THR A 44 23.61 6.14 -2.09
CA THR A 44 22.97 4.81 -2.05
C THR A 44 21.81 4.77 -1.07
N TYR A 45 21.93 5.40 0.09
CA TYR A 45 20.83 5.55 1.06
C TYR A 45 19.66 6.36 0.48
N ALA A 46 19.96 7.48 -0.18
CA ALA A 46 18.95 8.29 -0.86
C ALA A 46 18.24 7.51 -1.98
N ALA A 47 18.97 6.69 -2.75
CA ALA A 47 18.40 5.83 -3.78
C ALA A 47 17.49 4.73 -3.22
N CYS A 48 17.78 4.21 -2.02
CA CYS A 48 16.94 3.22 -1.35
C CYS A 48 15.64 3.85 -0.78
N ILE A 49 15.75 4.98 -0.08
CA ILE A 49 14.62 5.56 0.68
C ILE A 49 13.75 6.48 -0.15
N GLY A 50 14.36 7.17 -1.13
CA GLY A 50 13.68 8.09 -2.01
C GLY A 50 12.65 7.40 -2.91
N ASN A 51 12.12 8.16 -3.86
CA ASN A 51 11.21 7.63 -4.85
C ASN A 51 11.92 7.42 -6.20
N PRO A 52 12.81 6.42 -6.36
CA PRO A 52 13.25 6.06 -7.69
C PRO A 52 12.03 5.60 -8.49
N ALA A 53 11.88 6.16 -9.69
CA ALA A 53 10.85 5.75 -10.63
C ALA A 53 10.94 4.26 -11.02
N ASP A 54 12.10 3.63 -10.75
CA ASP A 54 12.39 2.25 -11.10
C ASP A 54 12.54 1.36 -9.84
N PRO A 55 11.64 0.37 -9.65
CA PRO A 55 11.76 -0.64 -8.60
C PRO A 55 13.09 -1.41 -8.61
N ALA A 56 13.70 -1.66 -9.79
CA ALA A 56 14.97 -2.37 -9.88
C ALA A 56 16.12 -1.59 -9.24
N ARG A 57 16.21 -0.28 -9.51
CA ARG A 57 17.18 0.61 -8.86
C ARG A 57 17.01 0.67 -7.35
N ARG A 58 15.76 0.70 -6.87
CA ARG A 58 15.47 0.64 -5.42
C ARG A 58 15.99 -0.65 -4.80
N LEU A 59 15.69 -1.79 -5.44
CA LEU A 59 16.11 -3.10 -4.96
C LEU A 59 17.64 -3.21 -4.85
N GLU A 60 18.37 -2.75 -5.86
CA GLU A 60 19.84 -2.76 -5.85
C GLU A 60 20.40 -1.87 -4.73
N ALA A 61 19.88 -0.64 -4.60
CA ALA A 61 20.32 0.29 -3.57
C ALA A 61 20.05 -0.23 -2.15
N CYS A 62 18.83 -0.72 -1.88
CA CYS A 62 18.49 -1.25 -0.57
C CYS A 62 19.22 -2.57 -0.26
N THR A 63 19.49 -3.40 -1.27
CA THR A 63 20.23 -4.67 -1.08
C THR A 63 21.63 -4.43 -0.54
N ARG A 64 22.35 -3.43 -1.06
CA ARG A 64 23.67 -3.08 -0.54
C ARG A 64 23.65 -2.69 0.94
N ILE A 65 22.65 -1.92 1.36
CA ILE A 65 22.54 -1.45 2.75
C ILE A 65 22.20 -2.61 3.70
N VAL A 66 21.31 -3.53 3.31
CA VAL A 66 20.92 -4.63 4.20
C VAL A 66 21.99 -5.71 4.30
N GLU A 67 22.84 -5.88 3.28
CA GLU A 67 23.97 -6.80 3.29
C GLU A 67 25.18 -6.22 4.04
N ASP A 68 25.32 -4.91 4.08
CA ASP A 68 26.37 -4.24 4.83
C ASP A 68 26.08 -4.24 6.35
N ARG A 69 26.74 -5.15 7.06
CA ARG A 69 26.63 -5.27 8.52
C ARG A 69 27.29 -4.11 9.27
N ALA A 70 28.12 -3.29 8.61
CA ALA A 70 28.74 -2.11 9.22
C ALA A 70 27.75 -0.94 9.36
N ASP A 71 26.66 -0.93 8.59
CA ASP A 71 25.60 0.08 8.72
C ASP A 71 24.82 -0.07 10.04
N SER A 72 24.20 1.02 10.51
CA SER A 72 23.43 0.97 11.75
C SER A 72 22.20 0.05 11.63
N PRO A 73 21.80 -0.65 12.70
CA PRO A 73 20.61 -1.49 12.69
C PRO A 73 19.36 -0.73 12.20
N ASP A 74 19.16 0.52 12.65
CA ASP A 74 18.03 1.34 12.24
C ASP A 74 18.01 1.63 10.72
N LYS A 75 19.17 1.93 10.13
CA LYS A 75 19.27 2.13 8.67
C LYS A 75 18.92 0.85 7.93
N ARG A 76 19.42 -0.31 8.39
CA ARG A 76 19.09 -1.61 7.80
C ARG A 76 17.61 -1.92 7.92
N ALA A 77 16.97 -1.65 9.06
CA ALA A 77 15.54 -1.87 9.25
C ALA A 77 14.70 -1.04 8.25
N ILE A 78 15.06 0.23 8.04
CA ILE A 78 14.42 1.08 7.03
C ILE A 78 14.68 0.53 5.61
N ALA A 79 15.91 0.10 5.31
CA ALA A 79 16.26 -0.45 4.01
C ALA A 79 15.51 -1.75 3.70
N TYR A 80 15.39 -2.67 4.67
CA TYR A 80 14.55 -3.86 4.57
C TYR A 80 13.10 -3.48 4.27
N PHE A 81 12.51 -2.55 5.03
CA PHE A 81 11.16 -2.05 4.78
C PHE A 81 10.97 -1.49 3.36
N LYS A 82 11.92 -0.69 2.85
CA LYS A 82 11.84 -0.12 1.49
C LYS A 82 12.03 -1.18 0.42
N ARG A 83 12.90 -2.17 0.66
CA ARG A 83 13.12 -3.29 -0.26
C ARG A 83 11.89 -4.19 -0.33
N ALA A 84 11.23 -4.43 0.80
CA ALA A 84 9.98 -5.18 0.88
C ALA A 84 8.90 -4.58 -0.04
N TYR A 85 8.71 -3.25 0.04
CA TYR A 85 7.78 -2.55 -0.85
C TYR A 85 8.14 -2.70 -2.33
N ALA A 86 9.43 -2.69 -2.67
CA ALA A 86 9.89 -2.88 -4.04
C ALA A 86 9.68 -4.32 -4.55
N TRP A 87 9.81 -5.33 -3.69
CA TRP A 87 9.47 -6.71 -4.01
C TRP A 87 7.97 -6.89 -4.24
N ALA A 88 7.14 -6.31 -3.38
CA ALA A 88 5.68 -6.33 -3.53
C ALA A 88 5.23 -5.65 -4.83
N ALA A 89 5.87 -4.55 -5.23
CA ALA A 89 5.60 -3.89 -6.52
C ALA A 89 5.93 -4.79 -7.74
N LYS A 90 6.76 -5.84 -7.56
CA LYS A 90 7.02 -6.88 -8.56
C LYS A 90 6.14 -8.12 -8.39
N GLY A 91 5.23 -8.13 -7.41
CA GLY A 91 4.39 -9.28 -7.06
C GLY A 91 5.09 -10.38 -6.24
N ASP A 92 6.34 -10.15 -5.81
CA ASP A 92 7.09 -11.11 -4.99
C ASP A 92 6.81 -10.88 -3.50
N TYR A 93 5.62 -11.32 -3.06
CA TYR A 93 5.17 -11.13 -1.69
C TYR A 93 5.98 -11.96 -0.67
N ASP A 94 6.56 -13.09 -1.07
CA ASP A 94 7.37 -13.93 -0.17
C ASP A 94 8.66 -13.20 0.24
N ARG A 95 9.36 -12.58 -0.71
CA ARG A 95 10.51 -11.73 -0.38
C ARG A 95 10.11 -10.48 0.37
N ALA A 96 8.96 -9.88 0.04
CA ALA A 96 8.46 -8.72 0.75
C ALA A 96 8.20 -9.03 2.23
N ILE A 97 7.57 -10.16 2.53
CA ILE A 97 7.32 -10.63 3.90
C ILE A 97 8.63 -10.92 4.62
N SER A 98 9.57 -11.61 3.99
CA SER A 98 10.89 -11.92 4.58
C SER A 98 11.67 -10.65 4.94
N ASP A 99 11.64 -9.62 4.07
CA ASP A 99 12.27 -8.34 4.36
C ASP A 99 11.54 -7.60 5.51
N SER A 100 10.21 -7.63 5.56
CA SER A 100 9.46 -7.10 6.70
C SER A 100 9.79 -7.82 8.01
N ASP A 101 9.95 -9.15 7.98
CA ASP A 101 10.38 -9.94 9.14
C ASP A 101 11.76 -9.51 9.63
N ALA A 102 12.71 -9.29 8.71
CA ALA A 102 14.04 -8.81 9.05
C ALA A 102 14.00 -7.40 9.67
N ALA A 103 13.16 -6.50 9.15
CA ALA A 103 12.96 -5.17 9.73
C ALA A 103 12.40 -5.22 11.15
N ILE A 104 11.41 -6.10 11.39
CA ILE A 104 10.79 -6.33 12.70
C ILE A 104 11.78 -6.97 13.68
N ASN A 105 12.61 -7.91 13.23
CA ASN A 105 13.63 -8.54 14.07
C ASN A 105 14.68 -7.53 14.55
N ILE A 106 14.98 -6.51 13.75
CA ILE A 106 15.89 -5.43 14.14
C ILE A 106 15.20 -4.43 15.07
N ASN A 107 13.98 -4.01 14.72
CA ASN A 107 13.17 -3.12 15.54
C ASN A 107 11.79 -3.74 15.80
N PRO A 108 11.62 -4.44 16.93
CA PRO A 108 10.37 -5.14 17.26
C PRO A 108 9.15 -4.24 17.44
N LYS A 109 9.33 -2.91 17.53
CA LYS A 109 8.23 -1.94 17.61
C LYS A 109 8.06 -1.13 16.33
N TYR A 110 8.61 -1.60 15.21
CA TYR A 110 8.54 -0.87 13.94
C TYR A 110 7.14 -0.98 13.30
N ALA A 111 6.22 -0.14 13.76
CA ALA A 111 4.80 -0.20 13.42
C ALA A 111 4.54 -0.23 11.90
N VAL A 112 5.32 0.53 11.11
CA VAL A 112 5.19 0.57 9.65
C VAL A 112 5.56 -0.76 8.99
N ALA A 113 6.54 -1.50 9.53
CA ALA A 113 6.91 -2.81 9.01
C ALA A 113 5.79 -3.85 9.22
N TYR A 114 5.13 -3.81 10.37
CA TYR A 114 3.93 -4.61 10.63
C TYR A 114 2.80 -4.25 9.68
N TYR A 115 2.50 -2.95 9.49
CA TYR A 115 1.46 -2.52 8.55
C TYR A 115 1.71 -3.05 7.12
N ASN A 116 2.93 -2.91 6.60
CA ASN A 116 3.27 -3.42 5.27
C ASN A 116 3.19 -4.94 5.19
N ARG A 117 3.69 -5.66 6.21
CA ARG A 117 3.59 -7.12 6.23
C ARG A 117 2.14 -7.58 6.26
N GLY A 118 1.28 -6.85 6.97
CA GLY A 118 -0.16 -7.06 6.96
C GLY A 118 -0.79 -6.90 5.57
N ILE A 119 -0.39 -5.87 4.80
CA ILE A 119 -0.81 -5.72 3.40
C ILE A 119 -0.37 -6.94 2.57
N PHE A 120 0.89 -7.35 2.67
CA PHE A 120 1.40 -8.47 1.89
C PHE A 120 0.72 -9.80 2.24
N TRP A 121 0.37 -10.02 3.51
CA TRP A 121 -0.45 -11.17 3.91
C TRP A 121 -1.85 -11.10 3.31
N SER A 122 -2.47 -9.93 3.29
CA SER A 122 -3.78 -9.70 2.68
C SER A 122 -3.76 -9.98 1.18
N ASP A 123 -2.72 -9.52 0.47
CA ASP A 123 -2.55 -9.76 -0.98
C ASP A 123 -2.32 -11.25 -1.29
N LYS A 124 -1.75 -12.01 -0.34
CA LYS A 124 -1.66 -13.47 -0.39
C LYS A 124 -2.95 -14.20 0.02
N GLY A 125 -3.96 -13.47 0.49
CA GLY A 125 -5.22 -14.02 1.00
C GLY A 125 -5.15 -14.59 2.42
N ASP A 126 -4.04 -14.41 3.15
CA ASP A 126 -3.93 -14.80 4.57
C ASP A 126 -4.43 -13.65 5.47
N ASN A 127 -5.76 -13.49 5.50
CA ASN A 127 -6.40 -12.41 6.23
C ASN A 127 -6.14 -12.48 7.74
N ARG A 128 -5.95 -13.68 8.30
CA ARG A 128 -5.71 -13.84 9.75
C ARG A 128 -4.36 -13.28 10.16
N ARG A 129 -3.31 -13.54 9.38
CA ARG A 129 -2.00 -12.92 9.61
C ARG A 129 -2.04 -11.42 9.35
N ALA A 130 -2.75 -10.99 8.31
CA ALA A 130 -2.95 -9.58 8.03
C ALA A 130 -3.59 -8.82 9.20
N ILE A 131 -4.68 -9.36 9.75
CA ILE A 131 -5.38 -8.82 10.92
C ILE A 131 -4.46 -8.68 12.12
N ALA A 132 -3.67 -9.72 12.42
CA ALA A 132 -2.74 -9.71 13.54
C ALA A 132 -1.69 -8.60 13.38
N ASP A 133 -1.11 -8.48 12.18
CA ASP A 133 -0.11 -7.47 11.88
C ASP A 133 -0.66 -6.05 11.89
N PHE A 134 -1.85 -5.82 11.34
CA PHE A 134 -2.52 -4.52 11.45
C PHE A 134 -2.84 -4.16 12.89
N GLY A 135 -3.28 -5.13 13.70
CA GLY A 135 -3.46 -4.96 15.14
C GLY A 135 -2.18 -4.56 15.86
N GLN A 136 -1.07 -5.22 15.54
CA GLN A 136 0.23 -4.90 16.11
C GLN A 136 0.71 -3.51 15.70
N ALA A 137 0.56 -3.14 14.43
CA ALA A 137 0.87 -1.80 13.92
C ALA A 137 0.11 -0.70 14.67
N ILE A 138 -1.21 -0.88 14.85
CA ILE A 138 -2.05 0.04 15.63
C ILE A 138 -1.59 0.13 17.08
N SER A 139 -1.28 -1.00 17.73
CA SER A 139 -0.80 -1.03 19.12
C SER A 139 0.53 -0.29 19.32
N PHE A 140 1.34 -0.18 18.25
CA PHE A 140 2.59 0.57 18.21
C PHE A 140 2.43 2.01 17.69
N GLY A 141 1.19 2.50 17.57
CA GLY A 141 0.89 3.91 17.27
C GLY A 141 0.69 4.23 15.80
N PHE A 142 0.64 3.25 14.91
CA PHE A 142 0.29 3.49 13.51
C PHE A 142 -1.22 3.68 13.37
N ASN A 143 -1.68 4.93 13.41
CA ASN A 143 -3.10 5.28 13.56
C ASN A 143 -3.71 6.03 12.35
N GLY A 144 -3.36 5.66 11.11
CA GLY A 144 -3.96 6.24 9.91
C GLY A 144 -5.27 5.56 9.50
N ALA A 145 -6.15 6.25 8.77
CA ALA A 145 -7.41 5.67 8.28
C ALA A 145 -7.18 4.36 7.48
N GLY A 146 -6.12 4.31 6.66
CA GLY A 146 -5.80 3.15 5.83
C GLY A 146 -5.51 1.85 6.59
N VAL A 147 -4.97 1.90 7.83
CA VAL A 147 -4.76 0.66 8.60
C VAL A 147 -6.07 0.10 9.14
N TYR A 148 -7.00 0.96 9.54
CA TYR A 148 -8.32 0.55 9.95
C TYR A 148 -9.15 0.08 8.76
N GLU A 149 -9.07 0.76 7.60
CA GLU A 149 -9.69 0.28 6.35
C GLU A 149 -9.19 -1.13 5.98
N ASN A 150 -7.88 -1.32 5.89
CA ASN A 150 -7.31 -2.62 5.48
C ASN A 150 -7.62 -3.73 6.49
N ARG A 151 -7.57 -3.45 7.80
CA ARG A 151 -7.96 -4.43 8.82
C ARG A 151 -9.46 -4.73 8.77
N GLY A 152 -10.29 -3.73 8.49
CA GLY A 152 -11.72 -3.89 8.27
C GLY A 152 -12.03 -4.80 7.07
N VAL A 153 -11.31 -4.62 5.96
CA VAL A 153 -11.41 -5.50 4.77
C VAL A 153 -11.06 -6.93 5.14
N ALA A 154 -9.92 -7.14 5.80
CA ALA A 154 -9.50 -8.47 6.22
C ALA A 154 -10.51 -9.13 7.18
N TRP A 155 -11.12 -8.38 8.12
CA TRP A 155 -12.19 -8.88 8.97
C TRP A 155 -13.44 -9.28 8.18
N ALA A 156 -13.83 -8.46 7.20
CA ALA A 156 -14.99 -8.74 6.35
C ALA A 156 -14.77 -10.00 5.50
N SER A 157 -13.55 -10.21 5.00
CA SER A 157 -13.16 -11.43 4.27
C SER A 157 -13.20 -12.69 5.16
N GLU A 158 -12.93 -12.56 6.46
CA GLU A 158 -13.15 -13.64 7.44
C GLU A 158 -14.62 -13.76 7.90
N GLY A 159 -15.53 -12.97 7.35
CA GLY A 159 -16.96 -12.94 7.71
C GLY A 159 -17.26 -12.26 9.05
N ASN A 160 -16.29 -11.62 9.69
CA ASN A 160 -16.48 -10.89 10.95
C ASN A 160 -16.91 -9.45 10.68
N TYR A 161 -18.14 -9.29 10.20
CA TYR A 161 -18.70 -7.99 9.85
C TYR A 161 -18.80 -7.01 11.03
N VAL A 162 -18.96 -7.52 12.26
CA VAL A 162 -19.01 -6.68 13.48
C VAL A 162 -17.68 -5.95 13.68
N ARG A 163 -16.55 -6.66 13.59
CA ARG A 163 -15.23 -6.04 13.72
C ARG A 163 -14.88 -5.19 12.50
N ALA A 164 -15.27 -5.62 11.31
CA ALA A 164 -15.09 -4.83 10.08
C ALA A 164 -15.77 -3.47 10.19
N ILE A 165 -17.05 -3.42 10.61
CA ILE A 165 -17.81 -2.18 10.81
C ILE A 165 -17.15 -1.26 11.82
N ALA A 166 -16.63 -1.80 12.94
CA ALA A 166 -15.95 -1.01 13.95
C ALA A 166 -14.68 -0.35 13.38
N ASP A 167 -13.88 -1.12 12.64
CA ASP A 167 -12.67 -0.61 11.99
C ASP A 167 -13.00 0.42 10.90
N TYR A 168 -13.99 0.17 10.03
CA TYR A 168 -14.42 1.16 9.04
C TYR A 168 -14.93 2.45 9.68
N SER A 169 -15.65 2.34 10.80
CA SER A 169 -16.12 3.52 11.53
C SER A 169 -14.95 4.32 12.09
N GLN A 170 -13.90 3.66 12.57
CA GLN A 170 -12.69 4.33 13.00
C GLN A 170 -11.92 4.97 11.84
N ALA A 171 -11.86 4.32 10.68
CA ALA A 171 -11.29 4.91 9.47
C ALA A 171 -12.05 6.17 9.04
N ILE A 172 -13.40 6.14 9.05
CA ILE A 172 -14.26 7.30 8.76
C ILE A 172 -14.06 8.44 9.77
N ASN A 173 -13.90 8.12 11.05
CA ASN A 173 -13.62 9.13 12.09
C ASN A 173 -12.28 9.85 11.85
N LEU A 174 -11.30 9.15 11.26
CA LEU A 174 -9.99 9.72 10.92
C LEU A 174 -10.02 10.48 9.59
N ASP A 175 -10.78 10.00 8.60
CA ASP A 175 -10.97 10.63 7.31
C ASP A 175 -12.35 10.29 6.72
N ALA A 176 -13.25 11.26 6.78
CA ALA A 176 -14.62 11.14 6.29
C ALA A 176 -14.76 11.32 4.78
N THR A 177 -13.66 11.52 4.04
CA THR A 177 -13.68 11.71 2.57
C THR A 177 -13.47 10.41 1.80
N LEU A 178 -13.18 9.31 2.51
CA LEU A 178 -12.87 8.02 1.91
C LEU A 178 -14.15 7.27 1.50
N PHE A 179 -14.68 7.55 0.30
CA PHE A 179 -15.91 6.92 -0.20
C PHE A 179 -15.86 5.38 -0.15
N ARG A 180 -14.69 4.77 -0.39
CA ARG A 180 -14.50 3.30 -0.36
C ARG A 180 -14.76 2.70 1.02
N VAL A 181 -14.45 3.44 2.08
CA VAL A 181 -14.68 2.98 3.45
C VAL A 181 -16.18 2.94 3.75
N TYR A 182 -16.94 3.93 3.28
CA TYR A 182 -18.41 3.90 3.35
C TYR A 182 -18.98 2.75 2.52
N GLU A 183 -18.50 2.52 1.31
CA GLU A 183 -18.92 1.38 0.48
C GLU A 183 -18.69 0.03 1.19
N ASN A 184 -17.50 -0.17 1.74
CA ASN A 184 -17.13 -1.39 2.46
C ASN A 184 -17.93 -1.59 3.76
N ARG A 185 -18.20 -0.50 4.49
CA ARG A 185 -19.05 -0.55 5.69
C ARG A 185 -20.50 -0.83 5.34
N GLY A 186 -21.02 -0.20 4.29
CA GLY A 186 -22.35 -0.46 3.75
C GLY A 186 -22.54 -1.92 3.33
N LEU A 187 -21.54 -2.52 2.67
CA LEU A 187 -21.55 -3.94 2.34
C LEU A 187 -21.55 -4.84 3.59
N SER A 188 -20.81 -4.45 4.63
CA SER A 188 -20.82 -5.18 5.90
C SER A 188 -22.17 -5.09 6.62
N TRP A 189 -22.85 -3.95 6.54
CA TRP A 189 -24.23 -3.79 7.02
C TRP A 189 -25.24 -4.63 6.23
N LEU A 190 -25.11 -4.69 4.89
CA LEU A 190 -25.90 -5.58 4.03
C LEU A 190 -25.79 -7.04 4.49
N HIS A 191 -24.56 -7.53 4.71
CA HIS A 191 -24.34 -8.90 5.19
C HIS A 191 -24.95 -9.16 6.57
N LYS A 192 -25.07 -8.13 7.41
CA LYS A 192 -25.76 -8.20 8.69
C LYS A 192 -27.29 -8.11 8.59
N GLY A 193 -27.84 -7.82 7.41
CA GLY A 193 -29.26 -7.56 7.22
C GLY A 193 -29.72 -6.18 7.68
N ASP A 194 -28.79 -5.28 8.02
CA ASP A 194 -29.11 -3.91 8.42
C ASP A 194 -29.11 -3.00 7.19
N TYR A 195 -30.23 -3.07 6.46
CA TYR A 195 -30.34 -2.39 5.17
C TYR A 195 -30.41 -0.87 5.30
N ASP A 196 -30.88 -0.33 6.44
CA ASP A 196 -30.96 1.11 6.67
C ASP A 196 -29.58 1.74 6.81
N HIS A 197 -28.71 1.15 7.62
CA HIS A 197 -27.32 1.62 7.73
C HIS A 197 -26.55 1.41 6.42
N ALA A 198 -26.82 0.31 5.71
CA ALA A 198 -26.23 0.10 4.39
C ALA A 198 -26.60 1.20 3.38
N ILE A 199 -27.90 1.54 3.28
CA ILE A 199 -28.38 2.59 2.39
C ILE A 199 -27.77 3.95 2.75
N ALA A 200 -27.68 4.26 4.04
CA ALA A 200 -27.07 5.51 4.50
C ALA A 200 -25.60 5.60 4.06
N ASP A 201 -24.81 4.55 4.30
CA ASP A 201 -23.41 4.50 3.93
C ASP A 201 -23.20 4.58 2.40
N PHE A 202 -23.94 3.81 1.61
CA PHE A 202 -23.85 3.91 0.15
C PHE A 202 -24.28 5.27 -0.38
N THR A 203 -25.25 5.93 0.26
CA THR A 203 -25.66 7.28 -0.11
C THR A 203 -24.55 8.30 0.12
N VAL A 204 -23.82 8.18 1.24
CA VAL A 204 -22.63 9.01 1.48
C VAL A 204 -21.55 8.69 0.45
N ALA A 205 -21.27 7.42 0.15
CA ALA A 205 -20.28 7.02 -0.85
C ALA A 205 -20.58 7.63 -2.24
N VAL A 206 -21.84 7.56 -2.70
CA VAL A 206 -22.29 8.19 -3.96
C VAL A 206 -22.16 9.71 -3.92
N SER A 207 -22.39 10.35 -2.77
CA SER A 207 -22.24 11.80 -2.63
C SER A 207 -20.77 12.25 -2.69
N LEU A 208 -19.84 11.44 -2.20
CA LEU A 208 -18.40 11.70 -2.21
C LEU A 208 -17.79 11.42 -3.59
N ASP A 209 -18.21 10.32 -4.23
CA ASP A 209 -17.83 10.00 -5.60
C ASP A 209 -19.06 9.46 -6.38
N PRO A 210 -19.68 10.30 -7.23
CA PRO A 210 -20.82 9.90 -8.04
C PRO A 210 -20.50 8.84 -9.10
N SER A 211 -19.23 8.54 -9.39
CA SER A 211 -18.83 7.51 -10.37
C SER A 211 -18.76 6.09 -9.79
N THR A 212 -19.15 5.93 -8.51
CA THR A 212 -19.03 4.68 -7.75
C THR A 212 -20.13 3.66 -8.10
N ALA A 213 -19.92 2.93 -9.19
CA ALA A 213 -20.84 1.88 -9.62
C ALA A 213 -21.20 0.87 -8.51
N TYR A 214 -20.23 0.50 -7.66
CA TYR A 214 -20.43 -0.44 -6.56
C TYR A 214 -21.33 0.11 -5.46
N ALA A 215 -21.24 1.40 -5.13
CA ALA A 215 -22.12 2.03 -4.15
C ALA A 215 -23.57 2.12 -4.65
N TYR A 216 -23.80 2.44 -5.92
CA TYR A 216 -25.14 2.36 -6.52
C TYR A 216 -25.69 0.93 -6.47
N PHE A 217 -24.90 -0.04 -6.91
CA PHE A 217 -25.31 -1.44 -6.88
C PHE A 217 -25.62 -1.94 -5.46
N GLY A 218 -24.77 -1.62 -4.49
CA GLY A 218 -24.97 -1.97 -3.08
C GLY A 218 -26.23 -1.31 -2.49
N ARG A 219 -26.48 -0.04 -2.81
CA ARG A 219 -27.70 0.65 -2.38
C ARG A 219 -28.95 0.06 -3.02
N GLY A 220 -28.89 -0.27 -4.31
CA GLY A 220 -29.96 -0.96 -5.03
C GLY A 220 -30.29 -2.33 -4.43
N LEU A 221 -29.27 -3.11 -4.04
CA LEU A 221 -29.46 -4.37 -3.31
C LEU A 221 -30.15 -4.14 -1.97
N ALA A 222 -29.71 -3.14 -1.20
CA ALA A 222 -30.32 -2.82 0.09
C ALA A 222 -31.79 -2.41 -0.06
N TRP A 223 -32.14 -1.57 -1.05
CA TRP A 223 -33.52 -1.23 -1.36
C TRP A 223 -34.35 -2.45 -1.76
N SER A 224 -33.79 -3.33 -2.59
CA SER A 224 -34.44 -4.56 -3.01
C SER A 224 -34.75 -5.48 -1.82
N PHE A 225 -33.81 -5.65 -0.89
CA PHE A 225 -34.06 -6.44 0.32
C PHE A 225 -35.06 -5.80 1.27
N LYS A 226 -35.22 -4.47 1.25
CA LYS A 226 -36.30 -3.76 1.94
C LYS A 226 -37.66 -3.86 1.23
N GLY A 227 -37.71 -4.40 0.02
CA GLY A 227 -38.93 -4.48 -0.80
C GLY A 227 -39.24 -3.20 -1.59
N ASP A 228 -38.34 -2.21 -1.62
CA ASP A 228 -38.50 -0.98 -2.41
C ASP A 228 -37.90 -1.19 -3.81
N GLY A 229 -38.68 -1.85 -4.67
CA GLY A 229 -38.23 -2.20 -6.03
C GLY A 229 -38.00 -0.98 -6.93
N ASP A 230 -38.74 0.11 -6.73
CA ASP A 230 -38.65 1.30 -7.58
C ASP A 230 -37.31 2.01 -7.35
N ARG A 231 -36.88 2.18 -6.08
CA ARG A 231 -35.56 2.76 -5.77
C ARG A 231 -34.42 1.82 -6.18
N ALA A 232 -34.60 0.52 -6.04
CA ALA A 232 -33.61 -0.46 -6.49
C ALA A 232 -33.36 -0.36 -8.00
N ILE A 233 -34.42 -0.32 -8.81
CA ILE A 233 -34.31 -0.15 -10.26
C ILE A 233 -33.63 1.17 -10.61
N ALA A 234 -33.98 2.27 -9.95
CA ALA A 234 -33.35 3.57 -10.19
C ALA A 234 -31.83 3.55 -9.95
N ASP A 235 -31.36 2.85 -8.92
CA ASP A 235 -29.92 2.69 -8.64
C ASP A 235 -29.23 1.76 -9.65
N TYR A 236 -29.91 0.70 -10.12
CA TYR A 236 -29.38 -0.21 -11.14
C TYR A 236 -29.29 0.42 -12.54
N ASP A 237 -30.23 1.31 -12.87
CA ASP A 237 -30.28 2.06 -14.13
C ASP A 237 -29.32 3.25 -14.15
N SER A 238 -28.64 3.53 -13.03
CA SER A 238 -27.60 4.56 -12.98
C SER A 238 -26.56 4.32 -14.09
N PRO A 239 -26.15 5.38 -14.82
CA PRO A 239 -25.14 5.27 -15.88
C PRO A 239 -23.84 4.62 -15.40
N TRP A 240 -23.48 4.83 -14.14
CA TRP A 240 -22.24 4.30 -13.56
C TRP A 240 -22.32 2.79 -13.29
N THR A 241 -23.49 2.30 -12.86
CA THR A 241 -23.75 0.86 -12.70
C THR A 241 -23.69 0.17 -14.07
N SER A 242 -24.29 0.77 -15.09
CA SER A 242 -24.34 0.23 -16.46
C SER A 242 -23.02 0.28 -17.22
N ILE A 243 -22.12 1.21 -16.93
CA ILE A 243 -20.82 1.26 -17.59
C ILE A 243 -19.83 0.25 -16.99
N ARG A 244 -19.89 -0.01 -15.67
CA ARG A 244 -18.82 -0.73 -14.97
C ARG A 244 -19.16 -2.16 -14.53
N ILE A 245 -20.44 -2.49 -14.35
CA ILE A 245 -20.89 -3.81 -13.84
C ILE A 245 -21.57 -4.64 -14.94
N TRP A 246 -22.23 -4.00 -15.92
CA TRP A 246 -22.96 -4.69 -16.98
C TRP A 246 -22.15 -5.48 -18.02
N PRO A 247 -20.81 -5.40 -18.13
CA PRO A 247 -20.08 -6.42 -18.90
C PRO A 247 -20.12 -7.81 -18.26
N MET A 248 -20.58 -7.95 -17.00
CA MET A 248 -20.62 -9.24 -16.29
C MET A 248 -21.88 -9.41 -15.41
N HIS A 249 -22.96 -10.03 -15.93
CA HIS A 249 -24.03 -10.71 -15.15
C HIS A 249 -25.36 -9.98 -14.79
N ILE A 250 -26.15 -9.47 -15.76
CA ILE A 250 -27.58 -9.13 -15.46
C ILE A 250 -28.61 -10.00 -16.19
N THR A 251 -28.23 -10.82 -17.18
CA THR A 251 -29.18 -11.73 -17.84
C THR A 251 -29.67 -12.89 -16.96
N ARG A 252 -29.15 -13.06 -15.73
CA ARG A 252 -29.54 -14.18 -14.85
C ARG A 252 -30.41 -13.80 -13.65
N TRP A 253 -30.43 -12.54 -13.21
CA TRP A 253 -31.16 -12.13 -11.99
C TRP A 253 -32.38 -11.24 -12.27
N ALA A 254 -32.51 -10.71 -13.49
CA ALA A 254 -33.71 -10.01 -13.95
C ALA A 254 -34.65 -10.98 -14.72
N ALA A 255 -35.57 -11.60 -13.96
CA ALA A 255 -36.84 -12.22 -14.38
C ALA A 255 -36.83 -13.66 -14.96
N PRO A 256 -37.87 -14.46 -14.61
CA PRO A 256 -39.12 -14.38 -15.36
C PRO A 256 -40.34 -14.16 -14.45
N GLY A 257 -41.05 -13.04 -14.62
CA GLY A 257 -42.31 -12.84 -13.90
C GLY A 257 -42.85 -11.40 -13.80
N ARG A 258 -42.85 -10.63 -14.91
CA ARG A 258 -43.89 -9.61 -15.12
C ARG A 258 -43.89 -9.16 -16.58
N THR A 259 -44.99 -9.49 -17.25
CA THR A 259 -45.36 -9.06 -18.59
C THR A 259 -45.23 -7.54 -18.72
N ARG A 260 -44.44 -7.10 -19.69
CA ARG A 260 -44.45 -5.72 -20.20
C ARG A 260 -45.87 -5.43 -20.67
N ALA A 261 -46.66 -4.73 -19.85
CA ALA A 261 -47.94 -4.18 -20.29
C ALA A 261 -47.65 -3.21 -21.44
N THR A 262 -47.99 -3.63 -22.64
CA THR A 262 -48.03 -2.81 -23.84
C THR A 262 -49.06 -1.71 -23.63
N THR A 263 -48.62 -0.50 -23.28
CA THR A 263 -49.39 0.71 -23.54
C THR A 263 -49.28 1.04 -25.02
N THR A 264 -50.11 0.36 -25.81
CA THR A 264 -50.50 0.79 -27.15
C THR A 264 -51.11 2.18 -27.05
N ARG A 265 -50.37 3.19 -27.51
CA ARG A 265 -50.87 4.54 -27.71
C ARG A 265 -51.82 4.52 -28.92
N PRO A 266 -53.09 4.92 -28.80
CA PRO A 266 -54.00 4.93 -29.95
C PRO A 266 -53.56 6.00 -30.94
N SER A 267 -53.37 5.59 -32.20
CA SER A 267 -53.18 6.46 -33.35
C SER A 267 -54.45 7.25 -33.64
N SER A 268 -54.44 8.56 -33.42
CA SER A 268 -55.46 9.46 -33.96
C SER A 268 -55.11 9.82 -35.40
N THR A 269 -55.72 9.11 -36.34
CA THR A 269 -55.88 9.55 -37.73
C THR A 269 -56.75 10.80 -37.77
N THR A 270 -56.16 11.95 -38.11
CA THR A 270 -56.91 13.12 -38.58
C THR A 270 -57.02 13.03 -40.09
N THR A 271 -58.21 12.67 -40.56
CA THR A 271 -58.61 12.76 -41.97
C THR A 271 -58.71 14.24 -42.36
N ARG A 272 -57.94 14.65 -43.37
CA ARG A 272 -58.20 15.86 -44.15
C ARG A 272 -59.19 15.51 -45.27
N ARG A 273 -60.39 16.09 -45.22
CA ARG A 273 -61.08 16.75 -46.33
C ARG A 273 -62.34 17.41 -45.80
#